data_AF-A0A2T0V8B4-F1
#
_entry.id   AF-A0A2T0V8B4-F1
#
_cell.length_a   1.000
_cell.length_b   1.000
_cell.length_c   1.000
_cell.angle_alpha   90.00
_cell.angle_beta   90.00
_cell.angle_gamma   90.00
#
_symmetry.space_group_name_H-M   'P 1'
#
loop_
_entity.id
_entity.type
_entity.pdbx_description
1 polymer ?
#
loop_
_entity_poly.entity_id
_entity_poly.type
_entity_poly.pdbx_seq_one_letter_code
_entity_poly.pdbx_strand_id
1 'polypeptide(L)'
;MSIEARTFYRNGPHHREGEAASFALIRRQFDFRSIEIGRWVSPQERDKAAELFHDALCDLMLILQGPEALVSLRGSLALQYGSGGRPGVAAHYDPSQRSFALAKNAGPGSIAHEWFHAFDHYIASKCFHGVSARQFASSAWLGDAPRLFTIRSINAWWSVSRLSC
;
A
#
# COMPACT_ATOMS: atom_id res chain seq x y z
N MET A 1 -2.26 -12.08 -24.00
CA MET A 1 -3.20 -13.00 -23.34
C MET A 1 -4.16 -12.15 -22.52
N SER A 2 -5.43 -12.18 -22.93
CA SER A 2 -6.52 -11.40 -22.36
C SER A 2 -6.78 -11.85 -20.91
N ILE A 3 -7.06 -10.89 -20.02
CA ILE A 3 -7.55 -11.20 -18.67
C ILE A 3 -9.00 -11.68 -18.85
N GLU A 4 -9.18 -12.99 -19.03
CA GLU A 4 -10.43 -13.62 -18.66
C GLU A 4 -10.60 -13.46 -17.15
N ALA A 5 -11.81 -13.04 -16.77
CA ALA A 5 -12.17 -12.54 -15.46
C ALA A 5 -11.86 -13.54 -14.35
N ARG A 6 -10.71 -13.34 -13.67
CA ARG A 6 -10.59 -13.80 -12.28
C ARG A 6 -11.55 -12.94 -11.45
N THR A 7 -12.68 -13.52 -11.08
CA THR A 7 -13.64 -12.87 -10.19
C THR A 7 -12.98 -12.70 -8.83
N PHE A 8 -12.48 -11.49 -8.56
CA PHE A 8 -11.99 -11.14 -7.24
C PHE A 8 -13.19 -10.78 -6.36
N TYR A 9 -13.30 -11.43 -5.20
CA TYR A 9 -14.38 -11.18 -4.25
C TYR A 9 -13.91 -10.17 -3.21
N ARG A 10 -14.75 -9.17 -2.94
CA ARG A 10 -14.51 -8.09 -1.98
C ARG A 10 -15.70 -8.07 -1.02
N ASN A 11 -15.42 -8.11 0.28
CA ASN A 11 -16.41 -8.11 1.36
C ASN A 11 -16.52 -6.76 2.08
N GLY A 12 -16.10 -5.67 1.45
CA GLY A 12 -16.17 -4.32 1.98
C GLY A 12 -17.45 -3.58 1.57
N PRO A 13 -17.86 -2.52 2.30
CA PRO A 13 -19.01 -1.72 1.93
C PRO A 13 -18.84 -1.06 0.56
N HIS A 14 -19.95 -0.59 -0.01
CA HIS A 14 -19.92 0.22 -1.23
C HIS A 14 -19.50 1.65 -0.86
N HIS A 15 -18.26 2.02 -1.16
CA HIS A 15 -17.72 3.37 -0.88
C HIS A 15 -18.08 4.40 -1.95
N ARG A 16 -18.40 3.93 -3.15
CA ARG A 16 -18.74 4.76 -4.30
C ARG A 16 -20.25 4.81 -4.39
N GLU A 17 -20.88 5.89 -3.96
CA GLU A 17 -22.33 6.10 -4.04
C GLU A 17 -22.79 6.36 -5.50
N GLY A 18 -22.33 5.55 -6.45
CA GLY A 18 -22.55 5.72 -7.89
C GLY A 18 -21.50 6.59 -8.60
N GLU A 19 -20.54 7.16 -7.86
CA GLU A 19 -19.49 7.99 -8.45
C GLU A 19 -18.30 7.17 -8.98
N ALA A 20 -17.83 7.51 -10.18
CA ALA A 20 -16.63 6.91 -10.75
C ALA A 20 -15.37 7.47 -10.08
N ALA A 21 -14.45 6.58 -9.68
CA ALA A 21 -13.17 6.99 -9.12
C ALA A 21 -12.13 7.21 -10.23
N SER A 22 -11.20 8.14 -9.98
CA SER A 22 -10.03 8.35 -10.84
C SER A 22 -8.76 8.40 -9.97
N PHE A 23 -7.60 8.08 -10.54
CA PHE A 23 -6.34 8.23 -9.81
C PHE A 23 -6.08 9.68 -9.36
N ALA A 24 -6.62 10.67 -10.09
CA ALA A 24 -6.58 12.07 -9.65
C ALA A 24 -7.41 12.32 -8.39
N LEU A 25 -8.60 11.71 -8.29
CA LEU A 25 -9.44 11.75 -7.08
C LEU A 25 -8.72 11.07 -5.91
N ILE A 26 -8.23 9.84 -6.11
CA ILE A 26 -7.51 9.06 -5.09
C ILE A 26 -6.31 9.83 -4.55
N ARG A 27 -5.52 10.47 -5.44
CA ARG A 27 -4.35 11.27 -5.02
C ARG A 27 -4.77 12.42 -4.12
N ARG A 28 -5.87 13.11 -4.43
CA ARG A 28 -6.35 14.26 -3.64
C ARG A 28 -6.96 13.82 -2.32
N GLN A 29 -7.78 12.78 -2.33
CA GLN A 29 -8.48 12.29 -1.13
C GLN A 29 -7.50 11.79 -0.08
N PHE A 30 -6.61 10.87 -0.44
CA PHE A 30 -5.66 10.28 0.51
C PHE A 30 -4.37 11.08 0.65
N ASP A 31 -4.20 12.16 -0.11
CA ASP A 31 -2.99 12.98 -0.15
C ASP A 31 -1.72 12.18 -0.49
N PHE A 32 -1.78 11.31 -1.51
CA PHE A 32 -0.56 10.63 -1.99
C PHE A 32 0.42 11.65 -2.60
N ARG A 33 1.72 11.50 -2.30
CA ARG A 33 2.77 12.37 -2.85
C ARG A 33 2.74 12.40 -4.36
N SER A 34 2.61 11.23 -4.97
CA SER A 34 2.39 11.06 -6.42
C SER A 34 1.67 9.74 -6.70
N ILE A 35 0.94 9.72 -7.81
CA ILE A 35 0.40 8.50 -8.41
C ILE A 35 0.81 8.48 -9.88
N GLU A 36 1.56 7.46 -10.28
CA GLU A 36 2.07 7.32 -11.64
C GLU A 36 1.44 6.11 -12.33
N ILE A 37 0.98 6.33 -13.57
CA ILE A 37 0.38 5.29 -14.40
C ILE A 37 1.33 4.96 -15.54
N GLY A 38 1.63 3.67 -15.70
CA GLY A 38 2.53 3.20 -16.76
C GLY A 38 1.99 3.48 -18.16
N ARG A 39 2.89 3.84 -19.07
CA ARG A 39 2.57 4.22 -20.47
C ARG A 39 1.76 3.20 -21.27
N TRP A 40 1.81 1.93 -20.87
CA TRP A 40 1.16 0.82 -21.56
C TRP A 40 -0.22 0.49 -21.00
N VAL A 41 -0.68 1.20 -19.97
CA VAL A 41 -2.01 1.04 -19.38
C VAL A 41 -3.02 1.77 -20.27
N SER A 42 -4.01 1.05 -20.81
CA SER A 42 -5.06 1.68 -21.60
C SER A 42 -5.96 2.57 -20.73
N PRO A 43 -6.68 3.56 -21.30
CA PRO A 43 -7.62 4.36 -20.54
C PRO A 43 -8.68 3.53 -19.81
N GLN A 44 -9.21 2.49 -20.46
CA GLN A 44 -10.23 1.60 -19.87
C GLN A 44 -9.65 0.79 -18.69
N GLU A 45 -8.43 0.27 -18.84
CA GLU A 45 -7.72 -0.43 -17.76
C GLU A 45 -7.44 0.51 -16.59
N ARG A 46 -7.03 1.75 -16.87
CA ARG A 46 -6.75 2.77 -15.86
C ARG A 46 -8.00 3.12 -15.06
N ASP A 47 -9.12 3.37 -15.74
CA ASP A 47 -10.35 3.79 -15.07
C ASP A 47 -10.91 2.64 -14.22
N LYS A 48 -10.85 1.40 -14.73
CA LYS A 48 -11.23 0.23 -13.93
C LYS A 48 -10.32 0.01 -12.74
N ALA A 49 -9.01 0.17 -12.92
CA ALA A 49 -8.05 0.07 -11.84
C ALA A 49 -8.30 1.14 -10.77
N ALA A 50 -8.60 2.39 -11.17
CA ALA A 50 -8.88 3.47 -10.23
C ALA A 50 -10.06 3.14 -9.30
N GLU A 51 -11.16 2.59 -9.83
CA GLU A 51 -12.27 2.12 -8.99
C GLU A 51 -11.84 1.08 -7.96
N LEU A 52 -11.12 0.05 -8.40
CA LEU A 52 -10.65 -1.03 -7.54
C LEU A 52 -9.65 -0.53 -6.49
N PHE A 53 -8.76 0.38 -6.86
CA PHE A 53 -7.81 1.01 -5.94
C PHE A 53 -8.53 1.85 -4.89
N HIS A 54 -9.45 2.72 -5.31
CA HIS A 54 -10.23 3.55 -4.38
C HIS A 54 -10.93 2.67 -3.34
N ASP A 55 -11.65 1.66 -3.83
CA ASP A 55 -12.35 0.69 -3.01
C ASP A 55 -11.39 0.01 -2.02
N ALA A 56 -10.25 -0.50 -2.49
CA ALA A 56 -9.27 -1.19 -1.64
C ALA A 56 -8.63 -0.28 -0.58
N LEU A 57 -8.36 0.98 -0.90
CA LEU A 57 -7.79 1.96 0.03
C LEU A 57 -8.81 2.38 1.10
N CYS A 58 -10.08 2.53 0.74
CA CYS A 58 -11.15 2.78 1.70
C CYS A 58 -11.35 1.57 2.64
N ASP A 59 -11.26 0.34 2.13
CA ASP A 59 -11.30 -0.86 2.98
C ASP A 59 -10.12 -0.92 3.94
N LEU A 60 -8.91 -0.64 3.45
CA LEU A 60 -7.72 -0.56 4.29
C LEU A 60 -7.91 0.47 5.41
N MET A 61 -8.43 1.65 5.09
CA MET A 61 -8.72 2.70 6.07
C MET A 61 -9.73 2.24 7.13
N LEU A 62 -10.81 1.57 6.71
CA LEU A 62 -11.80 1.00 7.63
C LEU A 62 -11.20 -0.07 8.55
N ILE A 63 -10.40 -0.98 8.01
CA ILE A 63 -9.74 -2.05 8.79
C ILE A 63 -8.79 -1.44 9.83
N LEU A 64 -8.04 -0.42 9.44
CA LEU A 64 -7.09 0.27 10.33
C LEU A 64 -7.77 1.22 11.32
N GLN A 65 -9.06 1.53 11.13
CA GLN A 65 -9.80 2.55 11.89
C GLN A 65 -9.05 3.88 11.95
N GLY A 66 -8.43 4.27 10.83
CA GLY A 66 -7.56 5.44 10.73
C GLY A 66 -8.16 6.56 9.86
N PRO A 67 -7.58 7.77 9.92
CA PRO A 67 -7.94 8.86 9.01
C PRO A 67 -7.38 8.61 7.60
N GLU A 68 -7.89 9.32 6.59
CA GLU A 68 -7.40 9.23 5.19
C GLU A 68 -5.89 9.48 5.09
N ALA A 69 -5.36 10.42 5.88
CA ALA A 69 -3.93 10.72 5.92
C ALA A 69 -3.06 9.54 6.39
N LEU A 70 -3.62 8.52 7.06
CA LEU A 70 -2.89 7.30 7.39
C LEU A 70 -2.55 6.50 6.14
N VAL A 71 -3.45 6.48 5.15
CA VAL A 71 -3.32 5.68 3.93
C VAL A 71 -2.09 6.10 3.11
N SER A 72 -1.80 7.40 3.02
CA SER A 72 -0.58 7.92 2.38
C SER A 72 0.62 8.04 3.33
N LEU A 73 0.51 7.54 4.56
CA LEU A 73 1.50 7.70 5.61
C LEU A 73 1.89 9.18 5.80
N ARG A 74 0.86 10.03 5.90
CA ARG A 74 0.90 11.49 6.01
C ARG A 74 1.59 12.15 4.82
N GLY A 75 1.15 11.80 3.61
CA GLY A 75 1.67 12.37 2.37
C GLY A 75 3.09 11.95 1.98
N SER A 76 3.65 10.94 2.65
CA SER A 76 5.02 10.48 2.38
C SER A 76 5.09 9.31 1.40
N LEU A 77 3.96 8.68 1.09
CA LEU A 77 3.86 7.52 0.22
C LEU A 77 3.51 7.93 -1.21
N ALA A 78 4.17 7.31 -2.19
CA ALA A 78 3.80 7.35 -3.59
C ALA A 78 3.29 5.98 -4.07
N LEU A 79 2.55 6.01 -5.17
CA LEU A 79 1.98 4.84 -5.82
C LEU A 79 2.36 4.81 -7.30
N GLN A 80 2.70 3.63 -7.80
CA GLN A 80 2.84 3.40 -9.24
C GLN A 80 1.96 2.22 -9.67
N TYR A 81 1.28 2.36 -10.80
CA TYR A 81 0.44 1.31 -11.36
C TYR A 81 0.83 1.01 -12.80
N GLY A 82 1.10 -0.25 -13.10
CA GLY A 82 1.45 -0.72 -14.44
C GLY A 82 2.80 -0.21 -14.96
N SER A 83 3.68 0.26 -14.08
CA SER A 83 5.06 0.66 -14.42
C SER A 83 6.04 -0.51 -14.27
N GLY A 84 7.04 -0.60 -15.16
CA GLY A 84 8.26 -1.39 -14.89
C GLY A 84 8.13 -2.92 -14.81
N GLY A 85 7.35 -3.57 -15.69
CA GLY A 85 7.16 -5.02 -15.65
C GLY A 85 8.47 -5.83 -15.80
N ARG A 86 8.90 -6.46 -14.71
CA ARG A 86 9.84 -7.58 -14.73
C ARG A 86 9.04 -8.89 -14.66
N PRO A 87 9.36 -9.92 -15.46
CA PRO A 87 8.74 -11.23 -15.31
C PRO A 87 8.87 -11.73 -13.87
N GLY A 88 7.75 -12.08 -13.23
CA GLY A 88 7.72 -12.66 -11.88
C GLY A 88 7.48 -11.68 -10.72
N VAL A 89 7.43 -10.36 -10.94
CA VAL A 89 7.14 -9.39 -9.87
C VAL A 89 5.77 -8.74 -10.09
N ALA A 90 4.80 -9.07 -9.23
CA ALA A 90 3.43 -8.56 -9.31
C ALA A 90 3.23 -7.25 -8.54
N ALA A 91 3.95 -7.06 -7.44
CA ALA A 91 3.94 -5.84 -6.65
C ALA A 91 5.26 -5.71 -5.88
N HIS A 92 5.63 -4.48 -5.50
CA HIS A 92 6.83 -4.22 -4.71
C HIS A 92 6.84 -2.82 -4.08
N TYR A 93 7.32 -2.72 -2.84
CA TYR A 93 7.65 -1.46 -2.15
C TYR A 93 9.15 -1.13 -2.25
N ASP A 94 9.47 0.08 -2.73
CA ASP A 94 10.81 0.67 -2.73
C ASP A 94 10.98 1.66 -1.56
N PRO A 95 11.80 1.33 -0.53
CA PRO A 95 12.08 2.21 0.61
C PRO A 95 12.78 3.52 0.23
N SER A 96 13.61 3.50 -0.83
CA SER A 96 14.39 4.66 -1.24
C SER A 96 13.49 5.76 -1.81
N GLN A 97 12.50 5.35 -2.61
CA GLN A 97 11.49 6.25 -3.15
C GLN A 97 10.29 6.40 -2.22
N ARG A 98 10.14 5.56 -1.19
CA ARG A 98 8.89 5.45 -0.39
C ARG A 98 7.69 5.35 -1.32
N SER A 99 7.76 4.38 -2.22
CA SER A 99 6.75 4.17 -3.25
C SER A 99 6.47 2.68 -3.35
N PHE A 100 5.20 2.31 -3.47
CA PHE A 100 4.87 0.95 -3.87
C PHE A 100 4.34 0.92 -5.30
N ALA A 101 4.62 -0.17 -5.99
CA ALA A 101 4.25 -0.40 -7.38
C ALA A 101 3.41 -1.67 -7.50
N LEU A 102 2.37 -1.63 -8.34
CA LEU A 102 1.56 -2.79 -8.68
C LEU A 102 1.55 -3.01 -10.19
N ALA A 103 1.75 -4.25 -10.60
CA ALA A 103 1.52 -4.68 -11.98
C ALA A 103 0.01 -4.74 -12.29
N LYS A 104 -0.33 -4.75 -13.58
CA LYS A 104 -1.73 -4.82 -14.05
C LYS A 104 -2.48 -6.06 -13.56
N ASN A 105 -1.75 -7.15 -13.35
CA ASN A 105 -2.27 -8.46 -12.93
C ASN A 105 -2.01 -8.74 -11.44
N ALA A 106 -1.67 -7.70 -10.66
CA ALA A 106 -1.50 -7.84 -9.22
C ALA A 106 -2.80 -8.37 -8.58
N GLY A 107 -2.65 -9.23 -7.57
CA GLY A 107 -3.77 -9.82 -6.87
C GLY A 107 -4.51 -8.80 -5.99
N PRO A 108 -5.73 -9.13 -5.52
CA PRO A 108 -6.57 -8.23 -4.73
C PRO A 108 -5.92 -7.85 -3.38
N GLY A 109 -5.04 -8.71 -2.85
CA GLY A 109 -4.31 -8.45 -1.61
C GLY A 109 -3.01 -7.66 -1.78
N SER A 110 -2.57 -7.37 -3.01
CA SER A 110 -1.27 -6.74 -3.25
C SER A 110 -1.19 -5.32 -2.69
N ILE A 111 -2.29 -4.55 -2.70
CA ILE A 111 -2.30 -3.19 -2.14
C ILE A 111 -2.00 -3.21 -0.64
N ALA A 112 -2.74 -4.02 0.12
CA ALA A 112 -2.55 -4.12 1.56
C ALA A 112 -1.14 -4.63 1.90
N HIS A 113 -0.67 -5.66 1.18
CA HIS A 113 0.66 -6.22 1.37
C HIS A 113 1.77 -5.16 1.20
N GLU A 114 1.77 -4.44 0.08
CA GLU A 114 2.80 -3.41 -0.14
C GLU A 114 2.64 -2.20 0.77
N TRP A 115 1.40 -1.86 1.15
CA TRP A 115 1.17 -0.81 2.13
C TRP A 115 1.76 -1.18 3.50
N PHE A 116 1.65 -2.44 3.93
CA PHE A 116 2.27 -2.88 5.19
C PHE A 116 3.80 -2.84 5.15
N HIS A 117 4.42 -3.14 3.99
CA HIS A 117 5.86 -2.88 3.82
C HIS A 117 6.20 -1.40 3.96
N ALA A 118 5.40 -0.53 3.35
CA ALA A 118 5.56 0.91 3.47
C ALA A 118 5.40 1.40 4.92
N PHE A 119 4.40 0.88 5.63
CA PHE A 119 4.13 1.21 7.02
C PHE A 119 5.28 0.73 7.93
N ASP A 120 5.73 -0.51 7.79
CA ASP A 120 6.83 -1.09 8.57
C ASP A 120 8.13 -0.28 8.41
N HIS A 121 8.42 0.18 7.19
CA HIS A 121 9.51 1.13 6.94
C HIS A 121 9.25 2.51 7.57
N TYR A 122 8.04 3.05 7.42
CA TYR A 122 7.69 4.39 7.92
C TYR A 122 7.77 4.51 9.45
N ILE A 123 7.35 3.49 10.19
CA ILE A 123 7.35 3.52 11.66
C ILE A 123 8.73 3.23 12.26
N ALA A 124 9.70 2.74 11.50
CA ALA A 124 11.03 2.41 12.02
C ALA A 124 11.68 3.60 12.73
N SER A 125 11.78 4.73 12.04
CA SER A 125 12.33 5.98 12.60
C SER A 125 11.47 6.61 13.71
N LYS A 126 10.24 6.15 13.88
CA LYS A 126 9.30 6.62 14.91
C LYS A 126 9.38 5.77 16.17
N CYS A 127 9.74 4.49 16.05
CA CYS A 127 9.72 3.53 17.16
C CYS A 127 11.11 3.20 17.70
N PHE A 128 12.18 3.43 16.92
CA PHE A 128 13.55 3.02 17.27
C PHE A 128 14.57 4.15 17.06
N HIS A 129 15.59 4.18 17.92
CA HIS A 129 16.76 5.03 17.77
C HIS A 129 17.77 4.41 16.80
N GLY A 130 18.54 5.26 16.11
CA GLY A 130 19.71 4.83 15.34
C GLY A 130 19.39 3.96 14.12
N VAL A 131 18.13 3.89 13.69
CA VAL A 131 17.75 3.12 12.50
C VAL A 131 18.21 3.82 11.23
N SER A 132 18.70 3.03 10.26
CA SER A 132 19.08 3.58 8.96
C SER A 132 17.87 3.98 8.12
N ALA A 133 18.07 4.85 7.14
CA ALA A 133 16.99 5.40 6.29
C ALA A 133 16.25 4.36 5.42
N ARG A 134 16.71 3.10 5.35
CA ARG A 134 16.03 2.01 4.62
C ARG A 134 15.62 0.85 5.55
N GLN A 135 15.81 1.00 6.85
CA GLN A 135 15.57 -0.07 7.81
C GLN A 135 14.08 -0.17 8.13
N PHE A 136 13.58 -1.40 8.19
CA PHE A 136 12.22 -1.72 8.57
C PHE A 136 12.11 -1.89 10.09
N ALA A 137 10.96 -1.54 10.66
CA ALA A 137 10.74 -1.65 12.10
C ALA A 137 10.75 -3.10 12.57
N SER A 138 10.23 -4.04 11.78
CA SER A 138 10.33 -5.48 12.03
C SER A 138 11.79 -5.94 12.18
N SER A 139 12.66 -5.50 11.28
CA SER A 139 14.10 -5.83 11.32
C SER A 139 14.80 -5.15 12.50
N ALA A 140 14.47 -3.89 12.79
CA ALA A 140 15.00 -3.18 13.95
C ALA A 140 14.59 -3.86 15.27
N TRP A 141 13.34 -4.31 15.36
CA TRP A 141 12.83 -5.05 16.49
C TRP A 141 13.54 -6.40 16.68
N LEU A 142 13.70 -7.18 15.61
CA LEU A 142 14.43 -8.47 15.64
C LEU A 142 15.91 -8.30 16.02
N GLY A 143 16.50 -7.15 15.68
CA GLY A 143 17.87 -6.81 16.05
C GLY A 143 18.01 -6.13 17.42
N ASP A 144 16.97 -6.17 18.26
CA ASP A 144 16.93 -5.53 19.58
C ASP A 144 17.34 -4.05 19.58
N ALA A 145 16.99 -3.33 18.51
CA ALA A 145 17.30 -1.91 18.40
C ALA A 145 16.67 -1.11 19.57
N PRO A 146 17.36 -0.07 20.10
CA PRO A 146 16.84 0.71 21.22
C PRO A 146 15.53 1.41 20.85
N ARG A 147 14.45 1.10 21.57
CA ARG A 147 13.12 1.69 21.34
C ARG A 147 13.08 3.15 21.79
N LEU A 148 12.38 4.01 21.04
CA LEU A 148 12.13 5.42 21.36
C LEU A 148 11.19 5.60 22.57
N PHE A 149 10.42 4.56 22.91
CA PHE A 149 9.51 4.52 24.05
C PHE A 149 9.29 3.09 24.53
N THR A 150 8.90 2.93 25.80
CA THR A 150 8.54 1.63 26.38
C THR A 150 7.15 1.22 25.91
N ILE A 151 7.06 0.49 24.80
CA ILE A 151 5.77 0.06 24.24
C ILE A 151 5.19 -1.07 25.09
N ARG A 152 4.10 -0.82 25.84
CA ARG A 152 3.32 -1.87 26.53
C ARG A 152 2.29 -2.57 25.64
N SER A 153 2.02 -2.11 24.41
CA SER A 153 0.90 -2.65 23.61
C SER A 153 1.14 -2.56 22.10
N ILE A 154 2.01 -3.39 21.53
CA ILE A 154 2.13 -3.58 20.07
C ILE A 154 2.08 -5.06 19.65
N ASN A 155 2.02 -5.99 20.60
CA ASN A 155 2.16 -7.43 20.33
C ASN A 155 1.11 -8.04 19.37
N ALA A 156 -0.01 -7.37 19.09
CA ALA A 156 -1.04 -7.89 18.19
C ALA A 156 -0.75 -7.67 16.68
N TRP A 157 0.09 -6.70 16.31
CA TRP A 157 0.19 -6.26 14.91
C TRP A 157 1.26 -7.00 14.09
N TRP A 158 2.29 -7.55 14.73
CA TRP A 158 3.43 -8.21 14.06
C TRP A 158 3.13 -9.62 13.55
N SER A 159 1.97 -10.20 13.89
CA SER A 159 1.65 -11.57 13.50
C SER A 159 1.17 -11.71 12.05
N VAL A 160 0.76 -10.61 11.41
CA VAL A 160 0.21 -10.61 10.03
C VAL A 160 1.31 -10.67 8.96
N SER A 161 2.52 -10.19 9.26
CA SER A 161 3.66 -10.21 8.32
C SER A 161 4.30 -11.60 8.13
N ARG A 162 3.75 -12.65 8.75
CA ARG A 162 4.36 -14.00 8.79
C ARG A 162 3.81 -14.97 7.75
N LEU A 163 2.90 -14.56 6.87
CA LEU A 163 2.32 -15.42 5.83
C LEU A 163 2.22 -14.67 4.50
N SER A 164 3.25 -14.78 3.67
CA SER A 164 3.20 -14.58 2.22
C SER A 164 4.47 -15.14 1.57
N CYS A 165 4.42 -16.43 1.24
CA CYS A 165 5.00 -16.98 0.01
C CYS A 165 3.84 -17.30 -0.91
#